data_AF-A0A1H4WTV4-F1
#
_entry.id   AF-A0A1H4WTV4-F1
#
_cell.length_a   1.000
_cell.length_b   1.000
_cell.length_c   1.000
_cell.angle_alpha   90.00
_cell.angle_beta   90.00
_cell.angle_gamma   90.00
#
_symmetry.space_group_name_H-M   'P 1'
#
loop_
_entity.id
_entity.type
_entity.pdbx_description
1 polymer ?
#
loop_
_entity_poly.entity_id
_entity_poly.type
_entity_poly.pdbx_seq_one_letter_code
_entity_poly.pdbx_strand_id
1 'polypeptide(L)'
;MGEAGEVGMAGDTDFDRYLAARWDDLVAGLEAEGVAPGEARLAVAEVLLASRRGWSRRVRDEQVDVTVWADVRERAGLPQRSGEPVPHGGRSPDPGDGPEDWLDRARALRTVRRRRGVRRGAVAVAALAVLAAGWQWWASRPPPAEVREEVNALPVVWYSASELHLADVVVTLPGIAEFAPSGDAVVARLESGRVVQVSADGKVSSGGPTDALDDPPEAPTFIAITQYDVVLQSAPLPGGGWAYLLDSSRREAAAQQDALRQSESGRRALVLCDADLSCEAPRTIIESGGAIRLR
;
A
#
# COMPACT_ATOMS: atom_id res chain seq x y z
N MET A 1 40.47 -23.86 -21.45
CA MET A 1 39.15 -23.33 -21.89
C MET A 1 38.76 -24.11 -23.14
N GLY A 2 38.08 -25.26 -22.98
CA GLY A 2 37.84 -26.18 -24.10
C GLY A 2 37.18 -27.54 -23.78
N GLU A 3 36.64 -27.79 -22.58
CA GLU A 3 36.06 -29.12 -22.23
C GLU A 3 34.52 -29.12 -22.07
N ALA A 4 33.85 -27.96 -22.10
CA ALA A 4 32.40 -27.91 -21.85
C ALA A 4 31.54 -28.27 -23.08
N GLY A 5 32.10 -28.25 -24.30
CA GLY A 5 31.37 -28.52 -25.54
C GLY A 5 31.26 -30.00 -25.92
N GLU A 6 32.26 -30.80 -25.56
CA GLU A 6 32.36 -32.21 -25.97
C GLU A 6 31.42 -33.13 -25.17
N VAL A 7 31.23 -32.82 -23.88
CA VAL A 7 30.32 -33.56 -22.97
C VAL A 7 28.84 -33.37 -23.35
N GLY A 8 28.47 -32.20 -23.90
CA GLY A 8 27.10 -31.94 -24.35
C GLY A 8 26.74 -32.70 -25.62
N MET A 9 27.64 -32.73 -26.59
CA MET A 9 27.42 -33.39 -27.88
C MET A 9 27.43 -34.93 -27.78
N ALA A 10 28.30 -35.49 -26.94
CA ALA A 10 28.31 -36.92 -26.65
C ALA A 10 27.02 -37.38 -25.94
N GLY A 11 26.50 -36.56 -25.01
CA GLY A 11 25.25 -36.85 -24.29
C GLY A 11 24.00 -36.86 -25.18
N ASP A 12 23.91 -35.96 -26.16
CA ASP A 12 22.82 -35.98 -27.16
C ASP A 12 22.95 -37.20 -28.09
N THR A 13 24.16 -37.57 -28.51
CA THR A 13 24.41 -38.74 -29.39
C THR A 13 24.05 -40.07 -28.69
N ASP A 14 24.36 -40.21 -27.41
CA ASP A 14 24.03 -41.41 -26.63
C ASP A 14 22.52 -41.51 -26.34
N PHE A 15 21.84 -40.38 -26.16
CA PHE A 15 20.38 -40.34 -26.02
C PHE A 15 19.69 -40.77 -27.31
N ASP A 16 20.12 -40.24 -28.46
CA ASP A 16 19.54 -40.57 -29.75
C ASP A 16 19.78 -42.05 -30.10
N ARG A 17 20.96 -42.60 -29.77
CA ARG A 17 21.25 -44.03 -29.92
C ARG A 17 20.33 -44.89 -29.05
N TYR A 18 20.13 -44.50 -27.79
CA TYR A 18 19.23 -45.20 -26.89
C TYR A 18 17.78 -45.15 -27.39
N LEU A 19 17.32 -43.97 -27.79
CA LEU A 19 15.99 -43.75 -28.33
C LEU A 19 15.75 -44.66 -29.53
N ALA A 20 16.67 -44.66 -30.51
CA ALA A 20 16.55 -45.51 -31.70
C ALA A 20 16.55 -47.01 -31.36
N ALA A 21 17.32 -47.43 -30.35
CA ALA A 21 17.42 -48.84 -29.96
C ALA A 21 16.24 -49.33 -29.11
N ARG A 22 15.62 -48.46 -28.31
CA ARG A 22 14.65 -48.84 -27.26
C ARG A 22 13.23 -48.36 -27.50
N TRP A 23 12.99 -47.49 -28.49
CA TRP A 23 11.65 -46.96 -28.76
C TRP A 23 10.61 -48.07 -28.95
N ASP A 24 10.87 -49.00 -29.87
CA ASP A 24 9.93 -50.08 -30.20
C ASP A 24 9.69 -51.02 -29.02
N ASP A 25 10.75 -51.39 -28.29
CA ASP A 25 10.67 -52.23 -27.09
C ASP A 25 9.80 -51.58 -25.99
N LEU A 26 9.99 -50.27 -25.74
CA LEU A 26 9.23 -49.52 -24.74
C LEU A 26 7.75 -49.40 -25.12
N VAL A 27 7.44 -49.12 -26.39
CA VAL A 27 6.07 -49.01 -26.87
C VAL A 27 5.37 -50.37 -26.86
N ALA A 28 6.03 -51.40 -27.40
CA ALA A 28 5.49 -52.76 -27.44
C ALA A 28 5.26 -53.33 -26.03
N GLY A 29 6.13 -53.02 -25.07
CA GLY A 29 5.96 -53.40 -23.67
C GLY A 29 4.68 -52.82 -23.06
N LEU A 30 4.39 -51.54 -23.29
CA LEU A 30 3.15 -50.92 -22.80
C LEU A 30 1.90 -51.45 -23.50
N GLU A 31 1.97 -51.67 -24.82
CA GLU A 31 0.87 -52.25 -25.59
C GLU A 31 0.53 -53.68 -25.13
N ALA A 32 1.55 -54.49 -24.81
CA ALA A 32 1.39 -55.83 -24.25
C ALA A 32 0.72 -55.82 -22.86
N GLU A 33 0.87 -54.73 -22.10
CA GLU A 33 0.17 -54.48 -20.84
C GLU A 33 -1.22 -53.84 -21.02
N GLY A 34 -1.69 -53.70 -22.26
CA GLY A 34 -3.04 -53.23 -22.58
C GLY A 34 -3.20 -51.71 -22.70
N VAL A 35 -2.10 -50.95 -22.72
CA VAL A 35 -2.14 -49.50 -22.96
C VAL A 35 -2.47 -49.23 -24.42
N ALA A 36 -3.36 -48.27 -24.69
CA ALA A 36 -3.73 -47.92 -26.06
C ALA A 36 -2.51 -47.44 -26.87
N PRO A 37 -2.37 -47.81 -28.16
CA PRO A 37 -1.18 -47.51 -28.97
C PRO A 37 -0.73 -46.04 -28.93
N GLY A 38 -1.67 -45.09 -29.08
CA GLY A 38 -1.34 -43.66 -29.03
C GLY A 38 -0.95 -43.16 -27.64
N GLU A 39 -1.48 -43.77 -26.58
CA GLU A 39 -1.15 -43.43 -25.20
C GLU A 39 0.22 -43.97 -24.81
N ALA A 40 0.56 -45.18 -25.25
CA ALA A 40 1.86 -45.80 -25.04
C ALA A 40 2.99 -44.93 -25.63
N ARG A 41 2.88 -44.56 -26.92
CA ARG A 41 3.86 -43.71 -27.60
C ARG A 41 4.00 -42.34 -26.95
N LEU A 42 2.87 -41.74 -26.53
CA LEU A 42 2.90 -40.44 -25.87
C LEU A 42 3.55 -40.52 -24.47
N ALA A 43 3.28 -41.57 -23.71
CA ALA A 43 3.90 -41.79 -22.39
C ALA A 43 5.42 -41.96 -22.52
N VAL A 44 5.86 -42.81 -23.46
CA VAL A 44 7.29 -43.01 -23.78
C VAL A 44 7.95 -41.70 -24.20
N ALA A 45 7.36 -40.98 -25.16
CA ALA A 45 7.88 -39.71 -25.63
C ALA A 45 7.97 -38.65 -24.51
N GLU A 46 6.96 -38.55 -23.65
CA GLU A 46 6.99 -37.62 -22.52
C GLU A 46 8.09 -37.97 -21.50
N VAL A 47 8.32 -39.25 -21.19
CA VAL A 47 9.39 -39.65 -20.25
C VAL A 47 10.78 -39.43 -20.85
N LEU A 48 11.01 -39.82 -22.10
CA LEU A 48 12.29 -39.64 -22.76
C LEU A 48 12.64 -38.14 -22.92
N LEU A 49 11.67 -37.29 -23.25
CA LEU A 49 11.88 -35.84 -23.26
C LEU A 49 12.13 -35.25 -21.86
N ALA A 50 11.64 -35.86 -20.78
CA ALA A 50 11.96 -35.40 -19.42
C ALA A 50 13.42 -35.72 -19.10
N SER A 51 13.84 -36.91 -19.53
CA SER A 51 15.15 -37.49 -19.27
C SER A 51 16.28 -36.81 -20.04
N ARG A 52 15.99 -36.23 -21.21
CA ARG A 52 16.99 -35.67 -22.14
C ARG A 52 18.01 -34.74 -21.47
N ARG A 53 17.56 -33.80 -20.60
CA ARG A 53 18.47 -32.83 -19.95
C ARG A 53 19.40 -33.45 -18.90
N GLY A 54 19.10 -34.64 -18.40
CA GLY A 54 19.86 -35.34 -17.37
C GLY A 54 20.44 -36.68 -17.85
N TRP A 55 20.44 -36.92 -19.16
CA TRP A 55 20.73 -38.23 -19.73
C TRP A 55 22.11 -38.76 -19.34
N SER A 56 23.14 -37.91 -19.46
CA SER A 56 24.53 -38.26 -19.12
C SER A 56 24.72 -38.68 -17.66
N ARG A 57 23.90 -38.19 -16.74
CA ARG A 57 23.89 -38.61 -15.34
C ARG A 57 23.24 -39.97 -15.20
N ARG A 58 22.05 -40.13 -15.80
CA ARG A 58 21.24 -41.36 -15.74
C ARG A 58 21.99 -42.55 -16.33
N VAL A 59 22.78 -42.36 -17.40
CA VAL A 59 23.60 -43.42 -18.02
C VAL A 59 24.67 -43.99 -17.08
N ARG A 60 25.17 -43.21 -16.13
CA ARG A 60 26.21 -43.65 -15.19
C ARG A 60 25.68 -44.53 -14.06
N ASP A 61 24.37 -44.55 -13.83
CA ASP A 61 23.76 -45.27 -12.71
C ASP A 61 23.53 -46.78 -13.01
N GLU A 62 24.15 -47.32 -14.08
CA GLU A 62 24.17 -48.73 -14.55
C GLU A 62 22.80 -49.41 -14.80
N GLN A 63 21.67 -48.76 -14.52
CA GLN A 63 20.30 -49.31 -14.65
C GLN A 63 19.35 -48.37 -15.40
N VAL A 64 19.82 -47.81 -16.52
CA VAL A 64 19.04 -46.89 -17.36
C VAL A 64 17.73 -47.53 -17.83
N ASP A 65 17.80 -48.75 -18.37
CA ASP A 65 16.64 -49.45 -18.92
C ASP A 65 15.56 -49.70 -17.86
N VAL A 66 15.96 -50.15 -16.67
CA VAL A 66 15.04 -50.39 -15.53
C VAL A 66 14.39 -49.09 -15.08
N THR A 67 15.17 -48.02 -14.95
CA THR A 67 14.66 -46.72 -14.47
C THR A 67 13.73 -46.07 -15.50
N VAL A 68 14.11 -46.09 -16.78
CA VAL A 68 13.28 -45.55 -17.87
C VAL A 68 12.00 -46.36 -17.99
N TRP A 69 12.06 -47.69 -17.88
CA TRP A 69 10.88 -48.54 -17.92
C TRP A 69 9.91 -48.25 -16.78
N ALA A 70 10.42 -48.12 -15.55
CA ALA A 70 9.62 -47.76 -14.40
C ALA A 70 8.92 -46.40 -14.58
N ASP A 71 9.65 -45.38 -15.04
CA ASP A 71 9.12 -44.04 -15.33
C ASP A 71 8.01 -44.09 -16.41
N VAL A 72 8.22 -44.90 -17.46
CA VAL A 72 7.27 -45.08 -18.57
C VAL A 72 5.98 -45.76 -18.09
N ARG A 73 6.09 -46.84 -17.30
CA ARG A 73 4.94 -47.53 -16.68
C ARG A 73 4.14 -46.58 -15.79
N GLU A 74 4.82 -45.85 -14.91
CA GLU A 74 4.18 -44.87 -14.02
C GLU A 74 3.44 -43.80 -14.84
N ARG A 75 4.08 -43.28 -15.90
CA ARG A 75 3.47 -42.27 -16.76
C ARG A 75 2.23 -42.78 -17.49
N ALA A 76 2.19 -44.06 -17.83
CA ALA A 76 1.03 -44.74 -18.43
C ALA A 76 -0.05 -45.13 -17.40
N GLY A 77 0.16 -44.88 -16.10
CA GLY A 77 -0.78 -45.22 -15.04
C GLY A 77 -0.76 -46.70 -14.63
N LEU A 78 0.28 -47.44 -15.04
CA LEU A 78 0.48 -48.83 -14.64
C LEU A 78 1.18 -48.91 -13.27
N PRO A 79 0.96 -49.97 -12.48
CA PRO A 79 1.70 -50.19 -11.24
C PRO A 79 3.21 -50.26 -11.49
N GLN A 80 3.99 -49.66 -10.60
CA GLN A 80 5.46 -49.78 -10.63
C GLN A 80 5.88 -51.21 -10.25
N ARG A 81 6.76 -51.81 -11.05
CA ARG A 81 7.46 -53.05 -10.74
C ARG A 81 8.96 -52.76 -10.70
N SER A 82 9.53 -52.73 -9.50
CA SER A 82 10.93 -52.40 -9.30
C SER A 82 11.84 -53.50 -9.86
N GLY A 83 12.86 -53.12 -10.62
CA GLY A 83 13.90 -54.04 -11.09
C GLY A 83 13.56 -54.81 -12.37
N GLU A 84 12.36 -54.63 -12.93
CA GLU A 84 12.00 -55.26 -14.21
C GLU A 84 12.66 -54.49 -15.37
N PRO A 85 13.41 -55.17 -16.25
CA PRO A 85 13.94 -54.52 -17.45
C PRO A 85 12.84 -54.33 -18.51
N VAL A 86 13.11 -53.49 -19.50
CA VAL A 86 12.23 -53.33 -20.67
C VAL A 86 12.07 -54.70 -21.35
N PRO A 87 10.84 -55.13 -21.69
CA PRO A 87 10.64 -56.33 -22.50
C PRO A 87 11.36 -56.22 -23.85
N HIS A 88 12.11 -57.24 -24.24
CA HIS A 88 12.81 -57.28 -25.53
C HIS A 88 12.05 -58.11 -26.56
N GLY A 89 12.04 -57.64 -27.82
CA GLY A 89 11.60 -58.44 -28.97
C GLY A 89 10.09 -58.45 -29.24
N GLY A 90 9.37 -57.41 -28.80
CA GLY A 90 7.91 -57.36 -28.88
C GLY A 90 7.33 -57.03 -30.26
N ARG A 91 8.10 -56.42 -31.18
CA ARG A 91 7.56 -55.93 -32.46
C ARG A 91 8.63 -55.82 -33.54
N SER A 92 8.27 -56.07 -34.80
CA SER A 92 9.10 -55.68 -35.95
C SER A 92 9.03 -54.16 -36.14
N PRO A 93 10.17 -53.46 -36.33
CA PRO A 93 10.19 -52.02 -36.53
C PRO A 93 9.22 -51.60 -37.64
N ASP A 94 8.31 -50.66 -37.33
CA ASP A 94 7.43 -50.03 -38.32
C ASP A 94 8.09 -48.73 -38.81
N PRO A 95 8.53 -48.65 -40.08
CA PRO A 95 9.22 -47.47 -40.60
C PRO A 95 8.38 -46.17 -40.56
N GLY A 96 7.05 -46.29 -40.43
CA GLY A 96 6.14 -45.16 -40.36
C GLY A 96 5.88 -44.61 -38.95
N ASP A 97 6.44 -45.24 -37.91
CA ASP A 97 6.12 -44.96 -36.50
C ASP A 97 7.35 -44.49 -35.70
N GLY A 98 8.10 -43.58 -36.30
CA GLY A 98 9.31 -43.01 -35.71
C GLY A 98 9.05 -42.20 -34.43
N PRO A 99 10.04 -42.15 -33.51
CA PRO A 99 9.92 -41.42 -32.25
C PRO A 99 9.73 -39.90 -32.44
N GLU A 100 10.19 -39.32 -33.55
CA GLU A 100 10.28 -37.87 -33.76
C GLU A 100 8.92 -37.17 -33.66
N ASP A 101 7.90 -37.68 -34.34
CA ASP A 101 6.56 -37.11 -34.36
C ASP A 101 5.90 -37.11 -32.97
N TRP A 102 6.16 -38.15 -32.19
CA TRP A 102 5.64 -38.30 -30.83
C TRP A 102 6.40 -37.42 -29.84
N LEU A 103 7.71 -37.26 -30.01
CA LEU A 103 8.50 -36.29 -29.25
C LEU A 103 8.02 -34.86 -29.53
N ASP A 104 7.72 -34.51 -30.78
CA ASP A 104 7.17 -33.20 -31.11
C ASP A 104 5.78 -32.97 -30.51
N ARG A 105 4.91 -33.97 -30.58
CA ARG A 105 3.60 -33.93 -29.92
C ARG A 105 3.72 -33.74 -28.40
N ALA A 106 4.62 -34.46 -27.75
CA ALA A 106 4.88 -34.32 -26.32
C ALA A 106 5.48 -32.95 -25.95
N ARG A 107 6.37 -32.39 -26.78
CA ARG A 107 6.87 -31.00 -26.63
C ARG A 107 5.72 -30.00 -26.70
N ALA A 108 4.84 -30.13 -27.70
CA ALA A 108 3.69 -29.24 -27.88
C ALA A 108 2.78 -29.26 -26.62
N LEU A 109 2.43 -30.43 -26.10
CA LEU A 109 1.61 -30.56 -24.89
C LEU A 109 2.27 -29.92 -23.67
N ARG A 110 3.58 -30.09 -23.47
CA ARG A 110 4.32 -29.44 -22.39
C ARG A 110 4.26 -27.92 -22.46
N THR A 111 4.42 -27.34 -23.66
CA THR A 111 4.35 -25.88 -23.81
C THR A 111 2.96 -25.33 -23.46
N VAL A 112 1.89 -26.03 -23.85
CA VAL A 112 0.51 -25.64 -23.51
C VAL A 112 0.28 -25.70 -22.00
N ARG A 113 0.70 -26.80 -21.34
CA ARG A 113 0.61 -26.94 -19.88
C ARG A 113 1.38 -25.83 -19.15
N ARG A 114 2.62 -25.55 -19.58
CA ARG A 114 3.46 -24.48 -19.00
C ARG A 114 2.81 -23.10 -19.12
N ARG A 115 2.27 -22.77 -20.31
CA ARG A 115 1.59 -21.48 -20.53
C ARG A 115 0.37 -21.30 -19.63
N ARG A 116 -0.41 -22.36 -19.41
CA ARG A 116 -1.57 -22.32 -18.48
C ARG A 116 -1.14 -22.09 -17.02
N GLY A 117 -0.07 -22.75 -16.58
CA GLY A 117 0.48 -22.55 -15.23
C GLY A 117 0.97 -21.12 -15.00
N VAL A 118 1.74 -20.57 -15.94
CA VAL A 118 2.25 -19.19 -15.86
C VAL A 118 1.11 -18.17 -15.82
N ARG A 119 0.08 -18.34 -16.66
CA ARG A 119 -1.09 -17.42 -16.66
C ARG A 119 -1.81 -17.42 -15.31
N ARG A 120 -2.04 -18.60 -14.71
CA ARG A 120 -2.68 -18.68 -13.39
C ARG A 120 -1.83 -18.03 -12.30
N GLY A 121 -0.52 -18.25 -12.31
CA GLY A 121 0.41 -17.59 -11.39
C GLY A 121 0.36 -16.06 -11.53
N ALA A 122 0.38 -15.55 -12.75
CA ALA A 122 0.28 -14.11 -13.01
C ALA A 122 -1.03 -13.50 -12.49
N VAL A 123 -2.17 -14.18 -12.69
CA VAL A 123 -3.48 -13.73 -12.17
C VAL A 123 -3.49 -13.67 -10.65
N ALA A 124 -2.95 -14.70 -9.97
CA ALA A 124 -2.87 -14.72 -8.52
C ALA A 124 -2.01 -13.58 -7.97
N VAL A 125 -0.85 -13.32 -8.59
CA VAL A 125 0.02 -12.20 -8.21
C VAL A 125 -0.67 -10.85 -8.42
N ALA A 126 -1.38 -10.66 -9.54
CA ALA A 126 -2.12 -9.44 -9.80
C ALA A 126 -3.23 -9.21 -8.76
N ALA A 127 -3.96 -10.26 -8.37
CA ALA A 127 -5.00 -10.16 -7.34
C ALA A 127 -4.40 -9.75 -5.98
N LEU A 128 -3.27 -10.34 -5.58
CA LEU A 128 -2.57 -9.96 -4.35
C LEU A 128 -2.08 -8.51 -4.38
N ALA A 129 -1.58 -8.04 -5.52
CA ALA A 129 -1.15 -6.65 -5.67
C ALA A 129 -2.32 -5.66 -5.52
N VAL A 130 -3.49 -5.97 -6.09
CA VAL A 130 -4.70 -5.15 -5.93
C VAL A 130 -5.17 -5.12 -4.49
N LEU A 131 -5.17 -6.27 -3.79
CA LEU A 131 -5.54 -6.34 -2.37
C LEU A 131 -4.57 -5.54 -1.49
N ALA A 132 -3.26 -5.65 -1.73
CA ALA A 132 -2.26 -4.90 -1.00
C ALA A 132 -2.39 -3.39 -1.24
N ALA A 133 -2.62 -2.97 -2.49
CA ALA A 133 -2.85 -1.57 -2.82
C ALA A 133 -4.14 -1.02 -2.18
N GLY A 134 -5.22 -1.79 -2.21
CA GLY A 134 -6.49 -1.44 -1.57
C GLY A 134 -6.36 -1.31 -0.04
N TRP A 135 -5.63 -2.23 0.59
CA TRP A 135 -5.36 -2.19 2.03
C TRP A 135 -4.53 -0.97 2.42
N GLN A 136 -3.45 -0.70 1.68
CA GLN A 136 -2.57 0.44 1.95
C GLN A 136 -3.31 1.77 1.84
N TRP A 137 -4.18 1.91 0.83
CA TRP A 137 -5.02 3.10 0.68
C TRP A 137 -6.01 3.29 1.84
N TRP A 138 -6.61 2.20 2.34
CA TRP A 138 -7.50 2.28 3.50
C TRP A 138 -6.74 2.63 4.79
N ALA A 139 -5.59 2.00 5.03
CA ALA A 139 -4.78 2.22 6.23
C ALA A 139 -4.11 3.61 6.30
N SER A 140 -3.93 4.27 5.15
CA SER A 140 -3.36 5.63 5.08
C SER A 140 -4.39 6.75 5.24
N ARG A 141 -5.67 6.42 5.47
CA ARG A 141 -6.68 7.42 5.78
C ARG A 141 -6.44 7.98 7.19
N PRO A 142 -6.31 9.31 7.35
CA PRO A 142 -6.25 9.91 8.67
C PRO A 142 -7.47 9.52 9.50
N PRO A 143 -7.33 9.33 10.82
CA PRO A 143 -8.49 9.20 11.68
C PRO A 143 -9.40 10.44 11.52
N PRO A 144 -10.72 10.28 11.65
CA PRO A 144 -11.62 11.43 11.70
C PRO A 144 -11.17 12.36 12.84
N ALA A 145 -11.31 13.67 12.63
CA ALA A 145 -11.07 14.63 13.69
C ALA A 145 -11.98 14.33 14.88
N GLU A 146 -11.42 14.37 16.08
CA GLU A 146 -12.20 14.21 17.30
C GLU A 146 -13.01 15.49 17.51
N VAL A 147 -14.32 15.32 17.73
CA VAL A 147 -15.26 16.43 17.93
C VAL A 147 -15.91 16.23 19.29
N ARG A 148 -15.86 17.26 20.13
CA ARG A 148 -16.47 17.29 21.44
C ARG A 148 -17.44 18.45 21.52
N GLU A 149 -18.68 18.17 21.94
CA GLU A 149 -19.64 19.21 22.25
C GLU A 149 -19.20 19.93 23.53
N GLU A 150 -18.86 21.21 23.40
CA GLU A 150 -18.48 22.08 24.50
C GLU A 150 -18.82 23.52 24.09
N VAL A 151 -19.56 24.21 24.96
CA VAL A 151 -19.91 25.62 24.75
C VAL A 151 -18.64 26.47 24.80
N ASN A 152 -18.45 27.31 23.79
CA ASN A 152 -17.29 28.19 23.71
C ASN A 152 -17.28 29.20 24.87
N ALA A 153 -16.18 29.24 25.61
CA ALA A 153 -15.97 30.23 26.67
C ALA A 153 -15.78 31.66 26.14
N LEU A 154 -15.41 31.79 24.86
CA LEU A 154 -15.19 33.05 24.15
C LEU A 154 -16.22 33.22 23.02
N PRO A 155 -16.72 34.44 22.76
CA PRO A 155 -17.72 34.67 21.72
C PRO A 155 -17.13 34.70 20.29
N VAL A 156 -15.92 34.17 20.10
CA VAL A 156 -15.20 34.13 18.82
C VAL A 156 -14.62 32.76 18.60
N VAL A 157 -14.33 32.43 17.33
CA VAL A 157 -13.53 31.25 16.99
C VAL A 157 -12.11 31.47 17.49
N TRP A 158 -11.54 30.48 18.15
CA TRP A 158 -10.16 30.54 18.61
C TRP A 158 -9.49 29.18 18.56
N TYR A 159 -8.17 29.18 18.55
CA TYR A 159 -7.38 27.98 18.51
C TYR A 159 -6.30 27.97 19.58
N SER A 160 -6.16 26.83 20.26
CA SER A 160 -5.04 26.56 21.17
C SER A 160 -4.79 25.06 21.30
N ALA A 161 -3.55 24.67 21.61
CA ALA A 161 -3.20 23.27 21.93
C ALA A 161 -3.71 22.20 20.95
N SER A 162 -3.84 22.50 19.66
CA SER A 162 -4.43 21.61 18.62
C SER A 162 -5.94 21.46 18.65
N GLU A 163 -6.63 22.33 19.39
CA GLU A 163 -8.07 22.40 19.49
C GLU A 163 -8.58 23.69 18.87
N LEU A 164 -9.52 23.56 17.93
CA LEU A 164 -10.27 24.65 17.35
C LEU A 164 -11.61 24.74 18.06
N HIS A 165 -11.85 25.85 18.75
CA HIS A 165 -13.08 26.11 19.49
C HIS A 165 -14.02 26.92 18.59
N LEU A 166 -15.13 26.29 18.21
CA LEU A 166 -16.27 26.90 17.53
C LEU A 166 -17.35 27.21 18.58
N ALA A 167 -18.51 27.75 18.17
CA ALA A 167 -19.56 28.18 19.09
C ALA A 167 -20.01 27.09 20.09
N ASP A 168 -20.28 25.88 19.58
CA ASP A 168 -20.85 24.78 20.37
C ASP A 168 -19.99 23.50 20.36
N VAL A 169 -18.87 23.50 19.63
CA VAL A 169 -18.02 22.33 19.45
C VAL A 169 -16.54 22.68 19.50
N VAL A 170 -15.75 21.74 19.99
CA VAL A 170 -14.29 21.76 19.97
C VAL A 170 -13.82 20.64 19.07
N VAL A 171 -12.97 20.99 18.11
CA VAL A 171 -12.45 20.06 17.09
C VAL A 171 -10.94 19.92 17.27
N THR A 172 -10.48 18.70 17.51
CA THR A 172 -9.04 18.40 17.53
C THR A 172 -8.50 18.41 16.11
N LEU A 173 -7.83 19.51 15.76
CA LEU A 173 -7.27 19.75 14.43
C LEU A 173 -5.82 20.24 14.56
N PRO A 174 -4.83 19.33 14.60
CA PRO A 174 -3.45 19.71 14.81
C PRO A 174 -2.86 20.46 13.62
N GLY A 175 -1.90 21.34 13.92
CA GLY A 175 -1.09 22.01 12.91
C GLY A 175 -1.88 22.99 12.06
N ILE A 176 -2.83 23.74 12.63
CA ILE A 176 -3.42 24.89 11.93
C ILE A 176 -2.34 25.99 11.82
N ALA A 177 -1.94 26.36 10.61
CA ALA A 177 -1.07 27.51 10.38
C ALA A 177 -1.89 28.81 10.43
N GLU A 178 -3.07 28.78 9.82
CA GLU A 178 -3.97 29.93 9.63
C GLU A 178 -5.42 29.45 9.58
N PHE A 179 -6.35 30.25 10.08
CA PHE A 179 -7.78 29.97 9.99
C PHE A 179 -8.58 31.27 9.89
N ALA A 180 -9.81 31.21 9.42
CA ALA A 180 -10.71 32.35 9.36
C ALA A 180 -12.17 31.87 9.40
N PRO A 181 -13.08 32.62 10.05
CA PRO A 181 -14.51 32.34 9.98
C PRO A 181 -15.03 32.55 8.54
N SER A 182 -15.95 31.69 8.12
CA SER A 182 -16.61 31.72 6.80
C SER A 182 -18.06 31.30 6.97
N GLY A 183 -18.93 32.27 7.24
CA GLY A 183 -20.30 32.02 7.68
C GLY A 183 -20.31 31.26 9.01
N ASP A 184 -21.07 30.15 9.07
CA ASP A 184 -21.13 29.26 10.24
C ASP A 184 -20.00 28.22 10.27
N ALA A 185 -19.04 28.31 9.35
CA ALA A 185 -17.89 27.41 9.25
C ALA A 185 -16.58 28.15 9.52
N VAL A 186 -15.51 27.38 9.68
CA VAL A 186 -14.14 27.87 9.76
C VAL A 186 -13.35 27.26 8.62
N VAL A 187 -12.66 28.08 7.85
CA VAL A 187 -11.69 27.61 6.86
C VAL A 187 -10.31 27.68 7.50
N ALA A 188 -9.54 26.61 7.41
CA ALA A 188 -8.21 26.51 8.01
C ALA A 188 -7.18 26.01 7.00
N ARG A 189 -6.01 26.65 6.97
CA ARG A 189 -4.82 26.19 6.30
C ARG A 189 -3.93 25.49 7.31
N LEU A 190 -3.67 24.21 7.07
CA LEU A 190 -2.76 23.42 7.91
C LEU A 190 -1.29 23.75 7.57
N GLU A 191 -0.36 23.41 8.45
CA GLU A 191 1.10 23.52 8.24
C GLU A 191 1.58 22.77 6.99
N SER A 192 0.87 21.70 6.62
CA SER A 192 1.07 20.97 5.35
C SER A 192 0.72 21.77 4.09
N GLY A 193 0.11 22.97 4.23
CA GLY A 193 -0.44 23.78 3.14
C GLY A 193 -1.85 23.38 2.70
N ARG A 194 -2.36 22.23 3.17
CA ARG A 194 -3.72 21.76 2.86
C ARG A 194 -4.78 22.67 3.49
N VAL A 195 -5.79 23.03 2.70
CA VAL A 195 -6.96 23.76 3.18
C VAL A 195 -8.07 22.78 3.56
N VAL A 196 -8.66 23.00 4.73
CA VAL A 196 -9.82 22.28 5.24
C VAL A 196 -10.91 23.26 5.65
N GLN A 197 -12.15 22.81 5.60
CA GLN A 197 -13.30 23.52 6.14
C GLN A 197 -13.87 22.71 7.31
N VAL A 198 -14.16 23.40 8.41
CA VAL A 198 -14.76 22.85 9.62
C VAL A 198 -16.14 23.48 9.78
N SER A 199 -17.21 22.72 9.65
CA SER A 199 -18.58 23.23 9.84
C SER A 199 -18.92 23.44 11.32
N ALA A 200 -20.03 24.12 11.60
CA ALA A 200 -20.52 24.39 12.96
C ALA A 200 -20.68 23.14 13.84
N ASP A 201 -20.95 21.97 13.25
CA ASP A 201 -21.05 20.67 13.92
C ASP A 201 -19.71 19.95 14.09
N GLY A 202 -18.60 20.58 13.68
CA GLY A 202 -17.24 20.08 13.81
C GLY A 202 -16.81 19.12 12.70
N LYS A 203 -17.65 18.89 11.68
CA LYS A 203 -17.26 18.04 10.55
C LYS A 203 -16.18 18.71 9.70
N VAL A 204 -15.09 17.97 9.48
CA VAL A 204 -13.94 18.43 8.68
C VAL A 204 -14.05 17.89 7.25
N SER A 205 -14.07 18.79 6.27
CA SER A 205 -14.01 18.47 4.84
C SER A 205 -12.74 19.02 4.19
N SER A 206 -12.22 18.30 3.19
CA SER A 206 -11.08 18.75 2.39
C SER A 206 -11.52 19.80 1.37
N GLY A 207 -10.78 20.91 1.29
CA GLY A 207 -11.13 22.03 0.41
C GLY A 207 -12.18 22.96 1.01
N GLY A 208 -12.41 24.07 0.33
CA GLY A 208 -13.33 25.14 0.72
C GLY A 208 -12.95 26.44 0.02
N PRO A 209 -13.86 27.44 -0.04
CA PRO A 209 -13.50 28.78 -0.51
C PRO A 209 -12.39 29.36 0.38
N THR A 210 -11.30 29.84 -0.22
CA THR A 210 -10.17 30.42 0.51
C THR A 210 -10.27 31.92 0.69
N ASP A 211 -11.32 32.56 0.14
CA ASP A 211 -11.52 34.01 0.19
C ASP A 211 -11.38 34.56 1.62
N ALA A 212 -11.92 33.86 2.62
CA ALA A 212 -11.81 34.27 4.04
C ALA A 212 -10.38 34.24 4.60
N LEU A 213 -9.50 33.39 4.04
CA LEU A 213 -8.07 33.34 4.40
C LEU A 213 -7.25 34.35 3.61
N ASP A 214 -7.57 34.50 2.32
CA ASP A 214 -6.78 35.27 1.37
C ASP A 214 -7.07 36.78 1.45
N ASP A 215 -8.30 37.15 1.83
CA ASP A 215 -8.76 38.53 2.02
C ASP A 215 -9.50 38.68 3.37
N PRO A 216 -8.78 38.58 4.50
CA PRO A 216 -9.39 38.69 5.82
C PRO A 216 -9.93 40.11 6.04
N PRO A 217 -11.06 40.28 6.74
CA PRO A 217 -11.61 41.60 7.02
C PRO A 217 -10.59 42.44 7.80
N GLU A 218 -10.46 43.71 7.42
CA GLU A 218 -9.54 44.63 8.09
C GLU A 218 -10.18 45.19 9.37
N ALA A 219 -9.49 45.02 10.50
CA ALA A 219 -9.98 45.51 11.78
C ALA A 219 -9.82 47.03 11.91
N PRO A 220 -10.81 47.74 12.48
CA PRO A 220 -10.65 49.12 12.91
C PRO A 220 -9.46 49.27 13.88
N THR A 221 -8.77 50.40 13.80
CA THR A 221 -7.66 50.72 14.71
C THR A 221 -8.17 50.77 16.16
N PHE A 222 -7.62 49.90 17.00
CA PHE A 222 -7.88 49.90 18.44
C PHE A 222 -6.68 50.49 19.20
N ILE A 223 -6.93 51.51 20.03
CA ILE A 223 -5.92 52.13 20.88
C ILE A 223 -6.12 51.62 22.31
N ALA A 224 -5.23 50.73 22.75
CA ALA A 224 -5.30 50.15 24.07
C ALA A 224 -4.80 51.14 25.14
N ILE A 225 -5.70 51.80 25.87
CA ILE A 225 -5.38 52.70 26.98
C ILE A 225 -5.50 51.95 28.31
N THR A 226 -4.82 50.80 28.42
CA THR A 226 -4.93 49.93 29.60
C THR A 226 -3.56 49.38 30.03
N GLN A 227 -3.53 48.45 30.99
CA GLN A 227 -2.31 47.70 31.32
C GLN A 227 -1.82 46.80 30.17
N TYR A 228 -2.71 46.49 29.23
CA TYR A 228 -2.41 45.87 27.95
C TYR A 228 -2.28 46.98 26.92
N ASP A 229 -1.13 47.05 26.25
CA ASP A 229 -0.74 48.15 25.36
C ASP A 229 -0.31 47.67 23.96
N VAL A 230 -0.33 46.36 23.72
CA VAL A 230 -0.01 45.75 22.42
C VAL A 230 -1.21 44.96 21.93
N VAL A 231 -1.74 45.30 20.76
CA VAL A 231 -2.72 44.49 20.03
C VAL A 231 -1.95 43.39 19.27
N LEU A 232 -2.21 42.13 19.60
CA LEU A 232 -1.60 40.98 18.93
C LEU A 232 -2.41 40.56 17.70
N GLN A 233 -3.73 40.44 17.87
CA GLN A 233 -4.64 39.90 16.86
C GLN A 233 -6.03 40.51 17.03
N SER A 234 -6.81 40.45 15.96
CA SER A 234 -8.20 40.87 15.93
C SER A 234 -9.04 39.86 15.15
N ALA A 235 -10.28 39.64 15.57
CA ALA A 235 -11.22 38.75 14.90
C ALA A 235 -12.63 39.35 14.89
N PRO A 236 -13.43 39.17 13.83
CA PRO A 236 -14.80 39.66 13.78
C PRO A 236 -15.71 38.87 14.74
N LEU A 237 -16.70 39.55 15.33
CA LEU A 237 -17.70 38.93 16.19
C LEU A 237 -18.95 38.48 15.42
N PRO A 238 -19.60 37.36 15.81
CA PRO A 238 -20.94 37.02 15.34
C PRO A 238 -21.93 38.13 15.71
N GLY A 239 -22.55 38.77 14.71
CA GLY A 239 -23.46 39.92 14.93
C GLY A 239 -22.82 41.29 14.72
N GLY A 240 -21.54 41.35 14.36
CA GLY A 240 -20.80 42.59 14.11
C GLY A 240 -19.96 43.04 15.29
N GLY A 241 -18.98 43.91 15.01
CA GLY A 241 -17.95 44.28 15.98
C GLY A 241 -16.69 43.43 15.88
N TRP A 242 -15.79 43.59 16.85
CA TRP A 242 -14.44 43.05 16.83
C TRP A 242 -13.98 42.59 18.21
N ALA A 243 -13.32 41.44 18.25
CA ALA A 243 -12.56 40.99 19.39
C ALA A 243 -11.08 41.31 19.16
N TYR A 244 -10.42 41.91 20.15
CA TYR A 244 -9.00 42.23 20.13
C TYR A 244 -8.26 41.43 21.20
N LEU A 245 -7.25 40.66 20.78
CA LEU A 245 -6.31 40.00 21.68
C LEU A 245 -5.19 40.97 22.00
N LEU A 246 -5.03 41.29 23.29
CA LEU A 246 -4.02 42.21 23.79
C LEU A 246 -2.95 41.47 24.60
N ASP A 247 -1.73 41.99 24.61
CA ASP A 247 -0.63 41.58 25.51
C ASP A 247 -0.20 42.77 26.38
N SER A 248 0.30 42.46 27.57
CA SER A 248 0.91 43.46 28.46
C SER A 248 2.40 43.56 28.13
N SER A 249 2.86 44.66 27.52
CA SER A 249 4.29 44.89 27.31
C SER A 249 5.05 45.22 28.62
N ARG A 250 4.33 45.60 29.68
CA ARG A 250 4.90 46.16 30.91
C ARG A 250 5.50 45.13 31.87
N ARG A 251 6.79 44.82 31.64
CA ARG A 251 7.94 44.76 32.59
C ARG A 251 8.87 43.56 32.39
N GLU A 252 9.47 43.43 31.20
CA GLU A 252 10.78 42.75 31.10
C GLU A 252 11.90 43.50 31.85
N ALA A 253 11.74 44.80 32.15
CA ALA A 253 12.80 45.62 32.73
C ALA A 253 12.86 45.67 34.28
N ALA A 254 11.88 45.14 35.03
CA ALA A 254 11.83 45.35 36.50
C ALA A 254 11.69 44.09 37.36
N ALA A 255 11.62 42.88 36.79
CA ALA A 255 11.42 41.66 37.57
C ALA A 255 12.17 40.46 36.97
N GLN A 256 13.47 40.61 36.68
CA GLN A 256 14.35 39.53 36.22
C GLN A 256 14.50 38.37 37.24
N GLN A 257 13.87 38.44 38.41
CA GLN A 257 13.91 37.39 39.43
C GLN A 257 12.54 36.81 39.83
N ASP A 258 11.41 37.45 39.48
CA ASP A 258 10.05 36.94 39.76
C ASP A 258 9.31 36.42 38.50
N ALA A 259 9.90 36.63 37.31
CA ALA A 259 9.33 36.23 36.02
C ALA A 259 9.25 34.71 35.77
N LEU A 260 9.85 33.88 36.64
CA LEU A 260 9.79 32.42 36.52
C LEU A 260 8.50 31.79 37.07
N ARG A 261 7.60 32.58 37.70
CA ARG A 261 6.42 32.01 38.38
C ARG A 261 5.07 32.65 38.06
N GLN A 262 5.03 33.80 37.39
CA GLN A 262 3.77 34.32 36.84
C GLN A 262 3.49 33.56 35.54
N SER A 263 2.61 32.58 35.63
CA SER A 263 2.13 31.77 34.50
C SER A 263 1.70 32.68 33.34
N GLU A 264 1.99 32.23 32.11
CA GLU A 264 1.61 32.90 30.86
C GLU A 264 0.12 33.31 30.80
N SER A 265 -0.74 32.68 31.61
CA SER A 265 -2.17 32.95 31.77
C SER A 265 -2.55 34.35 32.29
N GLY A 266 -1.62 35.19 32.75
CA GLY A 266 -1.90 36.58 33.17
C GLY A 266 -1.62 37.64 32.11
N ARG A 267 -0.90 37.28 31.03
CA ARG A 267 -0.30 38.25 30.10
C ARG A 267 -1.25 38.74 29.03
N ARG A 268 -2.25 37.94 28.68
CA ARG A 268 -3.16 38.24 27.57
C ARG A 268 -4.56 38.58 28.06
N ALA A 269 -5.20 39.52 27.37
CA ALA A 269 -6.59 39.85 27.59
C ALA A 269 -7.35 39.97 26.28
N LEU A 270 -8.64 39.69 26.35
CA LEU A 270 -9.60 39.89 25.27
C LEU A 270 -10.38 41.17 25.55
N VAL A 271 -10.51 42.03 24.54
CA VAL A 271 -11.47 43.14 24.55
C VAL A 271 -12.48 42.89 23.44
N LEU A 272 -13.75 43.03 23.77
CA LEU A 272 -14.85 42.89 22.82
C LEU A 272 -15.39 44.29 22.55
N CYS A 273 -15.48 44.66 21.28
CA CYS A 273 -16.08 45.90 20.82
C CYS A 273 -17.29 45.57 19.95
N ASP A 274 -18.40 46.25 20.18
CA ASP A 274 -19.60 46.12 19.36
C ASP A 274 -19.45 46.80 17.98
N ALA A 275 -20.50 46.77 17.17
CA ALA A 275 -20.50 47.37 15.84
C ALA A 275 -20.34 48.91 15.85
N ASP A 276 -20.68 49.57 16.95
CA ASP A 276 -20.51 51.01 17.16
C ASP A 276 -19.12 51.35 17.76
N LEU A 277 -18.25 50.35 17.88
CA LEU A 277 -16.90 50.42 18.47
C LEU A 277 -16.90 50.79 19.97
N SER A 278 -18.01 50.52 20.66
CA SER A 278 -18.07 50.56 22.12
C SER A 278 -17.46 49.28 22.68
N CYS A 279 -16.42 49.41 23.48
CA CYS A 279 -15.64 48.27 23.96
C CYS A 279 -15.89 47.96 25.43
N GLU A 280 -16.00 46.67 25.74
CA GLU A 280 -16.08 46.16 27.10
C GLU A 280 -14.73 46.28 27.84
N ALA A 281 -14.77 46.11 29.16
CA ALA A 281 -13.55 46.03 29.96
C ALA A 281 -12.70 44.80 29.54
N PRO A 282 -11.36 44.92 29.47
CA PRO A 282 -10.50 43.79 29.13
C PRO A 282 -10.70 42.60 30.07
N ARG A 283 -10.94 41.42 29.51
CA ARG A 283 -11.03 40.15 30.24
C ARG A 283 -9.71 39.39 30.09
N THR A 284 -9.01 39.14 31.20
CA THR A 284 -7.82 38.28 31.21
C THR A 284 -8.16 36.87 30.75
N ILE A 285 -7.37 36.33 29.84
CA ILE A 285 -7.53 34.98 29.30
C ILE A 285 -6.73 34.01 30.15
N ILE A 286 -7.42 33.17 30.90
CA ILE A 286 -6.80 32.14 31.74
C ILE A 286 -6.80 30.78 30.99
N GLU A 287 -7.70 30.65 30.03
CA GLU A 287 -7.89 29.50 29.17
C GLU A 287 -6.58 29.17 28.42
N SER A 288 -6.28 27.86 28.33
CA SER A 288 -5.15 27.31 27.58
C SER A 288 -3.76 27.89 27.90
N GLY A 289 -3.54 28.31 29.16
CA GLY A 289 -2.26 28.86 29.60
C GLY A 289 -1.87 30.15 28.90
N GLY A 290 -2.80 30.84 28.22
CA GLY A 290 -2.53 32.07 27.47
C GLY A 290 -2.10 31.86 26.02
N ALA A 291 -1.89 30.62 25.54
CA ALA A 291 -1.48 30.33 24.16
C ALA A 291 -2.66 30.31 23.17
N ILE A 292 -3.47 31.38 23.15
CA ILE A 292 -4.61 31.53 22.24
C ILE A 292 -4.20 32.25 20.96
N ARG A 293 -4.77 31.83 19.83
CA ARG A 293 -4.81 32.57 18.57
C ARG A 293 -6.25 32.93 18.21
N LEU A 294 -6.47 34.18 17.85
CA LEU A 294 -7.71 34.68 17.24
C LEU A 294 -7.47 34.94 15.75
N ARG A 295 -8.51 34.73 14.94
CA ARG A 295 -8.50 35.14 13.55
C ARG A 295 -9.91 35.21 12.97
#